data_AF-A0A554KUE4-F1
#
_entry.id   AF-A0A554KUE4-F1
#
_cell.length_a   1.000
_cell.length_b   1.000
_cell.length_c   1.000
_cell.angle_alpha   90.00
_cell.angle_beta   90.00
_cell.angle_gamma   90.00
#
_symmetry.space_group_name_H-M   'P 1'
#
loop_
_entity.id
_entity.type
_entity.pdbx_description
1 polymer ?
#
loop_
_entity_poly.entity_id
_entity_poly.type
_entity_poly.pdbx_seq_one_letter_code
_entity_poly.pdbx_strand_id
1 'polypeptide(L)' 'MPTIKVKMNDTQFKNAMAIIEAWEKDPKYSGLIEVLDTPDEERHKDIETTLLKVSGGITYDIWNEFCRHLRMKIPFPIN' A
#
# COMPACT_ATOMS: atom_id res chain seq x y z
N MET A 1 13.42 -2.44 -7.01
CA MET A 1 12.39 -2.58 -5.97
C MET A 1 11.10 -2.95 -6.67
N PRO A 2 10.40 -4.01 -6.24
CA PRO A 2 9.19 -4.47 -6.91
C PRO A 2 8.05 -3.46 -6.72
N THR A 3 7.22 -3.33 -7.74
CA THR A 3 5.96 -2.58 -7.66
C THR A 3 4.79 -3.55 -7.79
N ILE A 4 3.72 -3.29 -7.04
CA ILE A 4 2.51 -4.11 -7.04
C ILE A 4 1.30 -3.22 -7.26
N LYS A 5 0.44 -3.65 -8.18
CA LYS A 5 -0.85 -3.02 -8.46
C LYS A 5 -1.89 -3.60 -7.52
N VAL A 6 -2.55 -2.73 -6.75
CA VAL A 6 -3.54 -3.13 -5.75
C VAL A 6 -4.86 -2.42 -6.05
N LYS A 7 -5.95 -3.19 -6.13
CA LYS A 7 -7.29 -2.62 -6.28
C LYS A 7 -7.84 -2.20 -4.94
N MET A 8 -7.98 -0.90 -4.70
CA MET A 8 -8.50 -0.32 -3.46
C MET A 8 -9.72 0.56 -3.79
N ASN A 9 -10.72 0.56 -2.92
CA ASN A 9 -11.73 1.62 -2.92
C ASN A 9 -11.25 2.85 -2.13
N ASP A 10 -11.98 3.96 -2.18
CA ASP A 10 -11.63 5.22 -1.50
C ASP A 10 -11.33 5.06 0.00
N THR A 11 -12.06 4.19 0.67
CA THR A 11 -11.88 3.97 2.12
C THR A 11 -10.59 3.20 2.38
N GLN A 12 -10.32 2.16 1.59
CA GLN A 12 -9.08 1.39 1.67
C GLN A 12 -7.87 2.25 1.31
N PHE A 13 -7.98 3.09 0.29
CA PHE A 13 -6.93 4.02 -0.10
C PHE A 13 -6.61 5.03 1.01
N LYS A 14 -7.64 5.69 1.58
CA LYS A 14 -7.45 6.61 2.72
C LYS A 14 -6.81 5.91 3.92
N ASN A 15 -7.23 4.69 4.23
CA ASN A 15 -6.64 3.90 5.29
C ASN A 15 -5.18 3.53 4.98
N ALA A 16 -4.87 3.16 3.73
CA ALA A 16 -3.51 2.83 3.30
C ALA A 16 -2.58 4.02 3.48
N MET A 17 -3.00 5.21 3.03
CA MET A 17 -2.25 6.45 3.23
C MET A 17 -2.01 6.75 4.71
N ALA A 18 -3.05 6.65 5.55
CA ALA A 18 -2.92 6.89 6.99
C ALA A 18 -1.96 5.90 7.68
N ILE A 19 -1.95 4.63 7.25
CA ILE A 19 -1.01 3.62 7.78
C ILE A 19 0.41 3.94 7.34
N ILE A 20 0.62 4.23 6.05
CA ILE A 20 1.94 4.58 5.51
C ILE A 20 2.48 5.82 6.22
N GLU A 21 1.68 6.88 6.38
CA GLU A 21 2.08 8.09 7.12
C GLU A 21 2.42 7.80 8.60
N ALA A 22 1.69 6.89 9.25
CA ALA A 22 2.01 6.48 10.61
C ALA A 22 3.31 5.67 10.66
N TRP A 23 3.53 4.80 9.68
CA TRP A 23 4.70 3.94 9.56
C TRP A 23 5.97 4.72 9.22
N GLU A 24 5.87 5.82 8.48
CA GLU A 24 7.00 6.71 8.21
C GLU A 24 7.60 7.34 9.50
N LYS A 25 6.83 7.40 10.59
CA LYS A 25 7.33 7.89 11.89
C LYS A 25 8.08 6.83 12.69
N ASP A 26 7.98 5.56 12.30
CA ASP A 26 8.66 4.44 12.95
C ASP A 26 9.83 3.97 12.06
N PRO A 27 11.09 4.08 12.53
CA PRO A 27 12.27 3.61 11.78
C PRO A 27 12.19 2.14 11.32
N LYS A 28 11.38 1.32 12.00
CA LYS A 28 11.15 -0.08 11.63
C LYS A 28 10.38 -0.21 10.32
N TYR A 29 9.49 0.72 10.00
CA TYR A 29 8.55 0.64 8.89
C TYR A 29 8.77 1.69 7.80
N SER A 30 9.48 2.78 8.11
CA SER A 30 9.77 3.87 7.18
C SER A 30 10.43 3.37 5.90
N GLY A 31 9.93 3.83 4.75
CA GLY A 31 10.43 3.48 3.42
C GLY A 31 10.14 2.04 2.98
N LEU A 32 9.35 1.27 3.73
CA LEU A 32 8.98 -0.09 3.32
C LEU A 32 7.90 -0.14 2.24
N ILE A 33 6.97 0.83 2.26
CA ILE A 33 5.85 0.92 1.32
C ILE A 33 5.71 2.39 0.91
N GLU A 34 5.68 2.65 -0.39
CA GLU A 34 5.44 3.96 -0.98
C GLU A 34 4.27 3.87 -1.97
N VAL A 35 3.44 4.90 -2.06
CA VAL A 35 2.43 5.02 -3.13
C VAL A 35 3.07 5.76 -4.29
N LEU A 36 3.16 5.12 -5.47
CA LEU A 36 3.79 5.72 -6.66
C LEU A 36 2.81 6.47 -7.56
N ASP A 37 1.54 6.09 -7.53
CA ASP A 37 0.55 6.65 -8.43
C ASP A 37 -0.73 6.88 -7.63
N THR A 38 -1.03 8.16 -7.41
CA THR A 38 -2.33 8.60 -6.94
C THR A 38 -3.14 8.90 -8.20
N PRO A 39 -4.18 8.13 -8.53
CA PRO A 39 -4.90 8.34 -9.77
C PRO A 39 -5.44 9.77 -9.86
N ASP A 40 -5.22 10.30 -11.07
CA ASP A 40 -5.49 11.62 -11.62
C ASP A 40 -6.84 12.24 -11.25
N GLU A 41 -6.96 13.56 -11.42
CA GLU A 41 -8.10 14.40 -11.02
C GLU A 41 -9.47 14.04 -11.64
N GLU A 42 -9.57 13.06 -12.52
CA GLU A 42 -10.83 12.55 -13.10
C GLU A 42 -11.39 11.34 -12.33
N ARG A 43 -11.80 11.60 -11.08
CA ARG A 43 -12.41 10.65 -10.13
C ARG A 43 -13.78 10.13 -10.59
N HIS A 44 -13.81 9.05 -11.37
CA HIS A 44 -15.05 8.31 -11.64
C HIS A 44 -14.82 6.78 -11.70
N LYS A 45 -15.13 6.09 -10.58
CA LYS A 45 -15.75 4.74 -10.44
C LYS A 45 -15.05 3.83 -9.40
N ASP A 46 -15.62 3.80 -8.19
CA ASP A 46 -15.74 2.75 -7.14
C ASP A 46 -14.63 1.71 -6.83
N ILE A 47 -13.66 1.40 -7.70
CA ILE A 47 -12.51 0.52 -7.42
C ILE A 47 -11.32 0.97 -8.28
N GLU A 48 -10.34 1.61 -7.65
CA GLU A 48 -9.16 2.15 -8.33
C GLU A 48 -7.96 1.22 -8.15
N THR A 49 -7.06 1.19 -9.13
CA THR A 49 -5.81 0.44 -9.04
C THR A 49 -4.71 1.36 -8.57
N THR A 50 -4.33 1.26 -7.29
CA THR A 50 -3.21 1.98 -6.69
C THR A 50 -1.91 1.23 -6.93
N LEU A 51 -0.86 1.94 -7.35
CA LEU A 51 0.47 1.36 -7.49
C LEU A 51 1.26 1.56 -6.19
N LEU A 52 1.61 0.46 -5.53
CA LEU A 52 2.49 0.45 -4.37
C LEU A 52 3.89 0.04 -4.79
N LYS A 53 4.90 0.80 -4.39
CA LYS A 53 6.30 0.40 -4.42
C LYS A 53 6.66 -0.18 -3.07
N VAL A 54 7.30 -1.33 -3.09
CA VAL A 54 7.61 -2.09 -1.88
C VAL A 54 9.11 -2.30 -1.79
N SER A 55 9.69 -2.00 -0.64
CA SER A 55 11.13 -2.17 -0.40
C SER A 55 11.49 -3.65 -0.29
N GLY A 56 12.72 -4.00 -0.70
CA GLY A 56 13.25 -5.36 -0.53
C GLY A 56 13.44 -5.77 0.94
N GLY A 57 13.39 -4.81 1.88
CA GLY A 57 13.43 -5.07 3.31
C GLY A 57 12.07 -5.46 3.92
N ILE A 58 10.98 -5.42 3.15
CA ILE A 58 9.67 -5.83 3.68
C ILE A 58 9.66 -7.34 3.94
N THR A 59 9.15 -7.76 5.08
CA THR A 59 8.93 -9.18 5.37
C THR A 59 7.48 -9.56 5.11
N TYR A 60 7.22 -10.87 4.95
CA TYR A 60 5.87 -11.39 4.82
C TYR A 60 4.95 -10.92 5.97
N ASP A 61 5.48 -10.93 7.20
CA ASP A 61 4.70 -10.54 8.38
C ASP A 61 4.30 -9.07 8.36
N ILE A 62 5.22 -8.17 7.99
CA ILE A 62 4.94 -6.73 7.88
C ILE A 62 3.94 -6.47 6.74
N TRP A 63 4.12 -7.13 5.59
CA TRP A 63 3.17 -7.00 4.49
C TRP A 63 1.78 -7.50 4.85
N ASN A 64 1.70 -8.62 5.57
CA ASN A 64 0.43 -9.20 6.00
C ASN A 64 -0.24 -8.32 7.08
N GLU A 65 0.53 -7.67 7.94
CA GLU A 65 0.04 -6.65 8.87
C GLU A 65 -0.61 -5.47 8.12
N PHE A 66 0.09 -4.92 7.12
CA PHE A 66 -0.46 -3.86 6.26
C PHE A 66 -1.77 -4.30 5.59
N CYS A 67 -1.78 -5.47 4.95
CA CYS A 67 -2.96 -6.04 4.30
C CYS A 67 -4.13 -6.25 5.29
N ARG A 68 -3.84 -6.68 6.52
CA ARG A 68 -4.83 -6.91 7.57
C ARG A 68 -5.51 -5.59 7.99
N HIS A 69 -4.77 -4.50 8.11
CA HIS A 69 -5.35 -3.19 8.40
C HIS A 69 -6.31 -2.71 7.31
N LEU A 70 -6.02 -3.05 6.05
CA LEU A 70 -6.88 -2.73 4.91
C LEU A 70 -8.05 -3.72 4.71
N ARG A 71 -8.06 -4.83 5.48
CA ARG A 71 -8.97 -5.97 5.30
C ARG A 71 -8.91 -6.55 3.88
N MET A 72 -7.71 -6.61 3.33
CA MET A 72 -7.46 -7.07 1.96
C MET A 72 -6.60 -8.34 1.96
N LYS A 73 -6.73 -9.13 0.90
CA LYS A 73 -5.82 -10.24 0.58
C LYS A 73 -5.02 -9.87 -0.66
N ILE A 74 -3.83 -9.30 -0.45
CA ILE A 74 -2.93 -8.93 -1.53
C ILE A 74 -1.76 -9.92 -1.53
N PRO A 75 -1.41 -10.54 -2.67
CA PRO A 75 -0.24 -11.41 -2.75
C PRO A 75 1.00 -10.70 -2.23
N PHE A 76 1.88 -11.45 -1.55
CA PHE A 76 3.17 -10.91 -1.17
C PHE A 76 3.95 -10.51 -2.44
N PRO A 77 4.53 -9.31 -2.51
CA PRO A 77 5.29 -8.88 -3.68
C PRO A 77 6.59 -9.68 -3.76
N ILE A 78 6.60 -10.68 -4.64
CA ILE A 78 7.80 -11.47 -4.97
C ILE A 78 8.56 -10.72 -6.05
N ASN A 79 9.85 -10.47 -5.85
CA ASN A 79 10.77 -9.98 -6.89
C ASN A 79 11.02 -11.06 -7.94
#